data_AF-R7ZJ60-F1
#
_entry.id   AF-R7ZJ60-F1
#
_cell.length_a   1.000
_cell.length_b   1.000
_cell.length_c   1.000
_cell.angle_alpha   90.00
_cell.angle_beta   90.00
_cell.angle_gamma   90.00
#
_symmetry.space_group_name_H-M   'P 1'
#
loop_
_entity.id
_entity.type
_entity.pdbx_description
1 polymer ?
#
loop_
_entity_poly.entity_id
_entity_poly.type
_entity_poly.pdbx_seq_one_letter_code
_entity_poly.pdbx_strand_id
1 'polypeptide(L)'
;MLTHNLTPREVLDMIPLKERALQIYAEMMSERIPTFAPKTTKGRRYSRKEVEVLLYILRRKDNGLTIEAAMDEAMDIFYDTTERDRVLEEVKSLVNKLLET
;
A
#
# COMPACT_ATOMS: atom_id res chain seq x y z
N MET A 1 6.52 -0.68 -18.48
CA MET A 1 6.10 -0.69 -17.06
C MET A 1 5.55 0.68 -16.74
N LEU A 2 4.27 0.81 -16.37
CA LEU A 2 3.67 2.11 -16.06
C LEU A 2 4.20 2.62 -14.71
N THR A 3 5.24 3.45 -14.78
CA THR A 3 5.94 4.15 -13.70
C THR A 3 5.23 5.46 -13.33
N HIS A 4 3.91 5.48 -13.25
CA HIS A 4 3.15 6.70 -12.95
C HIS A 4 2.51 6.58 -11.57
N ASN A 5 2.86 7.53 -10.69
CA ASN A 5 2.17 7.69 -9.42
C ASN A 5 0.75 8.19 -9.68
N LEU A 6 -0.20 7.64 -8.94
CA LEU A 6 -1.64 7.85 -9.06
C LEU A 6 -2.05 9.16 -8.39
N THR A 7 -3.00 9.86 -9.00
CA THR A 7 -3.68 11.01 -8.41
C THR A 7 -4.69 10.55 -7.35
N PRO A 8 -5.14 11.44 -6.44
CA PRO A 8 -6.19 11.09 -5.48
C PRO A 8 -7.46 10.55 -6.16
N ARG A 9 -7.82 11.10 -7.34
CA ARG A 9 -8.98 10.64 -8.10
C ARG A 9 -8.82 9.19 -8.57
N GLU A 10 -7.68 8.86 -9.18
CA GLU A 10 -7.40 7.49 -9.62
C GLU A 10 -7.38 6.50 -8.44
N VAL A 11 -6.90 6.92 -7.28
CA VAL A 11 -6.95 6.08 -6.07
C VAL A 11 -8.40 5.85 -5.63
N LEU A 12 -9.24 6.89 -5.59
CA LEU A 12 -10.65 6.78 -5.22
C LEU A 12 -11.48 5.94 -6.21
N ASP A 13 -11.06 5.87 -7.48
CA ASP A 13 -11.67 4.97 -8.46
C ASP A 13 -11.30 3.48 -8.19
N MET A 14 -10.22 3.22 -7.45
CA MET A 14 -9.73 1.87 -7.14
C MET A 14 -10.16 1.35 -5.77
N ILE A 15 -10.39 2.23 -4.80
CA ILE A 15 -10.64 1.85 -3.40
C ILE A 15 -11.92 2.52 -2.88
N PRO A 16 -12.74 1.82 -2.06
CA PRO A 16 -14.01 2.36 -1.57
C PRO A 16 -13.83 3.36 -0.42
N LEU A 17 -13.13 4.46 -0.69
CA LEU A 17 -12.90 5.56 0.25
C LEU A 17 -13.62 6.83 -0.19
N LYS A 18 -13.96 7.66 0.80
CA LYS A 18 -14.32 9.06 0.56
C LYS A 18 -13.05 9.90 0.48
N GLU A 19 -13.08 10.96 -0.32
CA GLU A 19 -11.95 11.88 -0.49
C GLU A 19 -11.38 12.39 0.84
N ARG A 20 -12.26 12.78 1.78
CA ARG A 20 -11.84 13.23 3.11
C ARG A 20 -11.11 12.14 3.91
N ALA A 21 -11.56 10.90 3.82
CA ALA A 21 -10.92 9.78 4.51
C ALA A 21 -9.57 9.44 3.88
N LEU A 22 -9.46 9.48 2.54
CA LEU A 22 -8.19 9.33 1.84
C LEU A 22 -7.18 10.41 2.28
N GLN A 23 -7.61 11.67 2.39
CA GLN A 23 -6.74 12.75 2.86
C GLN A 23 -6.25 12.50 4.29
N ILE A 24 -7.15 12.16 5.22
CA ILE A 24 -6.82 11.90 6.62
C ILE A 24 -5.84 10.72 6.72
N TYR A 25 -6.10 9.62 6.02
CA TYR A 25 -5.24 8.44 6.08
C TYR A 25 -3.85 8.73 5.52
N ALA A 26 -3.79 9.52 4.46
CA ALA A 26 -2.51 9.92 3.88
C ALA A 26 -1.75 10.93 4.76
N GLU A 27 -2.44 11.75 5.56
CA GLU A 27 -1.81 12.61 6.59
C GLU A 27 -1.26 11.77 7.75
N MET A 28 -2.07 10.89 8.34
CA MET A 28 -1.66 10.03 9.45
C MET A 28 -0.54 9.05 9.08
N MET A 29 -0.54 8.53 7.84
CA MET A 29 0.56 7.71 7.34
C MET A 29 1.80 8.53 7.05
N SER A 30 1.67 9.78 6.61
CA SER A 30 2.85 10.65 6.40
C SER A 30 3.55 11.05 7.69
N GLU A 31 2.83 11.08 8.82
CA GLU A 31 3.42 11.27 10.15
C GLU A 31 4.27 10.07 10.59
N ARG A 32 3.91 8.87 10.14
CA ARG A 32 4.63 7.61 10.42
C ARG A 32 5.74 7.31 9.42
N ILE A 33 5.49 7.65 8.15
CA ILE A 33 6.32 7.35 7.00
C ILE A 33 6.44 8.66 6.22
N PRO A 34 7.51 9.44 6.42
CA PRO A 34 7.64 10.79 5.84
C PRO A 34 7.53 10.84 4.31
N THR A 35 7.85 9.73 3.63
CA THR A 35 7.77 9.60 2.18
C THR A 35 6.39 9.17 1.68
N PHE A 36 5.43 8.88 2.56
CA PHE A 36 4.12 8.37 2.19
C PHE A 36 3.27 9.45 1.54
N ALA A 37 2.91 9.22 0.28
CA ALA A 37 2.07 10.05 -0.55
C ALA A 37 2.44 11.53 -0.40
N PRO A 38 3.66 11.94 -0.79
CA PRO A 38 4.20 13.24 -0.42
C PRO A 38 3.37 14.35 -1.07
N LYS A 39 3.12 15.42 -0.31
CA LYS A 39 2.42 16.60 -0.83
C LYS A 39 3.39 17.39 -1.71
N THR A 40 3.17 17.37 -3.02
CA THR A 40 3.97 18.15 -3.98
C THR A 40 3.24 19.43 -4.39
N THR A 41 3.92 20.31 -5.13
CA THR A 41 3.32 21.49 -5.77
C THR A 41 2.20 21.13 -6.76
N LYS A 42 2.20 19.90 -7.28
CA LYS A 42 1.18 19.37 -8.20
C LYS A 42 0.08 18.57 -7.48
N GLY A 43 0.02 18.69 -6.15
CA GLY A 43 -0.86 17.90 -5.29
C GLY A 43 -0.24 16.58 -4.86
N ARG A 44 -1.02 15.80 -4.11
CA ARG A 44 -0.61 14.48 -3.61
C ARG A 44 -0.54 13.47 -4.75
N ARG A 45 0.39 12.53 -4.66
CA ARG A 45 0.55 11.41 -5.60
C ARG A 45 0.82 10.14 -4.81
N TYR A 46 0.29 9.02 -5.30
CA TYR A 46 0.35 7.73 -4.62
C TYR A 46 1.06 6.70 -5.48
N SER A 47 2.05 6.01 -4.94
CA SER A 47 2.60 4.80 -5.55
C SER A 47 1.62 3.64 -5.40
N ARG A 48 1.83 2.56 -6.16
CA ARG A 48 1.05 1.32 -6.00
C ARG A 48 1.17 0.75 -4.59
N LYS A 49 2.36 0.83 -4.00
CA LYS A 49 2.63 0.35 -2.63
C LYS A 49 1.80 1.12 -1.60
N GLU A 50 1.65 2.43 -1.78
CA GLU A 50 0.83 3.26 -0.90
C GLU A 50 -0.66 2.93 -1.04
N VAL A 51 -1.11 2.57 -2.24
CA VAL A 51 -2.49 2.06 -2.44
C VAL A 51 -2.70 0.72 -1.76
N GLU A 52 -1.72 -0.20 -1.82
CA GLU A 52 -1.78 -1.48 -1.09
C GLU A 52 -1.88 -1.28 0.43
N VAL A 53 -1.11 -0.34 0.97
CA VAL A 53 -1.17 0.06 2.38
C VAL A 53 -2.55 0.60 2.75
N LEU A 54 -3.13 1.49 1.93
CA LEU A 54 -4.48 2.01 2.17
C LEU A 54 -5.54 0.89 2.16
N LEU A 55 -5.45 -0.05 1.22
CA LEU A 55 -6.33 -1.21 1.16
C LEU A 55 -6.19 -2.12 2.39
N TYR A 56 -4.94 -2.33 2.84
CA TYR A 56 -4.67 -3.09 4.05
C TYR A 56 -5.37 -2.46 5.25
N ILE A 57 -5.20 -1.15 5.44
CA ILE A 57 -5.81 -0.39 6.53
C ILE A 57 -7.35 -0.55 6.52
N LEU A 58 -7.98 -0.42 5.35
CA LEU A 58 -9.43 -0.61 5.21
C LEU A 58 -9.88 -1.99 5.65
N ARG A 59 -9.21 -3.04 5.16
CA ARG A 59 -9.54 -4.42 5.52
C ARG A 59 -9.40 -4.67 7.02
N ARG A 60 -8.38 -4.09 7.67
CA ARG A 60 -8.19 -4.23 9.12
C ARG A 60 -9.28 -3.50 9.90
N LYS A 61 -9.69 -2.31 9.44
CA LYS A 61 -10.83 -1.58 10.01
C LYS A 61 -12.13 -2.38 9.87
N ASP A 62 -12.37 -3.02 8.73
CA ASP A 62 -13.54 -3.88 8.51
C ASP A 62 -13.52 -5.11 9.45
N ASN A 63 -12.33 -5.57 9.83
CA ASN A 63 -12.14 -6.62 10.85
C ASN A 63 -12.20 -6.10 12.30
N GLY A 64 -12.57 -4.84 12.52
CA GLY A 64 -12.80 -4.26 13.84
C GLY A 64 -11.57 -3.65 14.52
N LEU A 65 -10.44 -3.49 13.81
CA LEU A 65 -9.29 -2.76 14.36
C LEU A 65 -9.55 -1.25 14.37
N THR A 66 -8.93 -0.57 15.34
CA THR A 66 -8.84 0.90 15.31
C THR A 66 -7.97 1.34 14.13
N ILE A 67 -8.17 2.58 13.69
CA ILE A 67 -7.42 3.11 12.54
C ILE A 67 -5.93 3.22 12.87
N GLU A 68 -5.59 3.57 14.11
CA GLU A 68 -4.21 3.66 14.60
C GLU A 68 -3.52 2.30 14.57
N ALA A 69 -4.16 1.25 15.12
CA ALA A 69 -3.60 -0.10 15.11
C ALA A 69 -3.43 -0.63 13.68
N ALA A 70 -4.42 -0.38 12.81
CA ALA A 70 -4.34 -0.76 11.41
C ALA A 70 -3.20 -0.06 10.66
N MET A 71 -2.92 1.21 10.99
CA MET A 71 -1.83 1.98 10.40
C MET A 71 -0.46 1.52 10.88
N ASP A 72 -0.33 1.21 12.17
CA ASP A 72 0.92 0.71 12.75
C ASP A 72 1.28 -0.65 12.11
N GLU A 73 0.32 -1.57 11.96
CA GLU A 73 0.53 -2.81 11.19
C GLU A 73 0.85 -2.57 9.71
N ALA A 74 0.27 -1.53 9.10
CA ALA A 74 0.50 -1.24 7.68
C ALA A 74 1.88 -0.63 7.41
N MET A 75 2.59 -0.14 8.43
CA MET A 75 3.98 0.30 8.29
C MET A 75 4.89 -0.87 7.91
N ASP A 76 4.66 -2.04 8.50
CA ASP A 76 5.39 -3.26 8.15
C ASP A 76 5.17 -3.56 6.67
N ILE A 77 3.92 -3.51 6.20
CA ILE A 77 3.60 -3.68 4.78
C ILE A 77 4.35 -2.67 3.91
N PHE A 78 4.40 -1.37 4.27
CA PHE A 78 5.07 -0.35 3.45
C PHE A 78 6.57 -0.63 3.27
N TYR A 79 7.28 -0.99 4.33
CA TYR A 79 8.71 -1.26 4.30
C TYR A 79 9.05 -2.70 3.87
N ASP A 80 8.07 -3.60 3.93
CA ASP A 80 8.21 -4.97 3.47
C ASP A 80 8.22 -5.02 1.93
N THR A 81 9.43 -4.90 1.40
CA THR A 81 9.81 -5.34 0.05
C THR A 81 10.14 -6.84 0.04
N THR A 82 10.40 -7.41 1.21
CA THR A 82 10.91 -8.77 1.43
C THR A 82 9.87 -9.85 1.19
N GLU A 83 8.61 -9.72 1.61
CA GLU A 83 7.66 -10.83 1.41
C GLU A 83 7.24 -11.03 -0.04
N ARG A 84 7.12 -9.97 -0.84
CA ARG A 84 6.89 -10.14 -2.28
C ARG A 84 8.06 -10.86 -2.94
N ASP A 85 9.27 -10.44 -2.65
CA ASP A 85 10.48 -11.02 -3.26
C ASP A 85 10.73 -12.44 -2.74
N ARG A 86 10.43 -12.71 -1.47
CA ARG A 86 10.48 -14.04 -0.87
C ARG A 86 9.46 -14.99 -1.49
N VAL A 87 8.19 -14.58 -1.60
CA VAL A 87 7.14 -15.36 -2.28
C VAL A 87 7.51 -15.58 -3.75
N LEU A 88 8.08 -14.59 -4.43
CA LEU A 88 8.54 -14.72 -5.81
C LEU A 88 9.69 -15.73 -5.94
N GLU A 89 10.66 -15.71 -5.03
CA GLU A 89 11.76 -16.67 -5.00
C GLU A 89 11.28 -18.09 -4.64
N GLU A 90 10.33 -18.23 -3.71
CA GLU A 90 9.71 -19.53 -3.40
C GLU A 90 8.96 -20.10 -4.61
N VAL A 91 8.20 -19.27 -5.33
CA VAL A 91 7.49 -19.68 -6.56
C VAL A 91 8.47 -20.06 -7.67
N LYS A 92 9.54 -19.26 -7.90
CA LYS A 92 10.58 -19.60 -8.88
C LYS A 92 11.25 -20.94 -8.55
N SER A 93 11.57 -21.17 -7.28
CA SER A 93 12.17 -22.42 -6.81
C SER A 93 11.26 -23.63 -7.07
N LEU A 94 9.96 -23.50 -6.82
CA LEU A 94 8.98 -24.57 -7.09
C LEU A 94 8.83 -24.85 -8.59
N VAL A 95 8.79 -23.81 -9.42
CA VAL A 95 8.69 -23.97 -10.89
C VAL A 95 9.94 -24.67 -11.44
N ASN A 96 11.15 -24.31 -10.99
CA ASN A 96 12.37 -24.97 -11.44
C ASN A 96 12.39 -26.46 -11.09
N LYS A 97 11.95 -26.83 -9.87
CA LYS A 97 11.85 -28.24 -9.47
C LYS A 97 10.90 -29.06 -10.35
N LEU A 98 9.79 -28.45 -10.80
CA LEU A 98 8.82 -29.10 -11.70
C LEU A 98 9.32 -29.23 -13.14
N LEU A 99 10.26 -28.39 -13.57
CA LEU A 99 10.85 -28.44 -14.90
C LEU A 99 12.07 -29.38 -15.00
N GLU A 100 12.68 -29.71 -13.85
CA GLU A 100 13.77 -30.68 -13.73
C GLU A 100 13.28 -32.13 -13.47
N THR A 101 11.96 -32.34 -13.40
CA THR A 101 11.30 -33.66 -13.29
C THR A 101 10.61 -34.05 -14.60
#